data_AF-A0A7C5JWQ1-F1
#
_entry.id   AF-A0A7C5JWQ1-F1
#
_cell.length_a   1.000
_cell.length_b   1.000
_cell.length_c   1.000
_cell.angle_alpha   90.00
_cell.angle_beta   90.00
_cell.angle_gamma   90.00
#
_symmetry.space_group_name_H-M   'P 1'
#
loop_
_entity.id
_entity.type
_entity.pdbx_description
1 polymer ?
#
loop_
_entity_poly.entity_id
_entity_poly.type
_entity_poly.pdbx_seq_one_letter_code
_entity_poly.pdbx_strand_id
1 'polypeptide(L)' 'MAQTDREWIAGRNAVREVLRAGRRRIFEILLARGSRSDPRLKEIEQSAGQSGASVRWVSRAQLDSIGRHHQGVA' A
#
# COMPACT_ATOMS: atom_id res chain seq x y z
N MET A 1 -8.91 25.98 6.27
CA MET A 1 -9.18 24.65 5.69
C MET A 1 -7.92 23.82 5.89
N ALA A 2 -7.94 22.76 6.71
CA ALA A 2 -6.74 21.97 6.97
C ALA A 2 -6.46 21.06 5.77
N GLN A 3 -5.40 21.36 5.02
CA GLN A 3 -4.85 20.45 4.02
C GLN A 3 -4.17 19.31 4.79
N THR A 4 -4.85 18.17 4.92
CA THR A 4 -4.20 16.97 5.45
C THR A 4 -3.32 16.43 4.33
N ASP A 5 -2.02 16.74 4.37
CA ASP A 5 -1.06 16.19 3.42
C ASP A 5 -1.09 14.66 3.50
N ARG A 6 -1.72 14.05 2.49
CA ARG A 6 -1.73 12.61 2.27
C ARG A 6 -0.85 12.35 1.08
N GLU A 7 0.24 11.66 1.32
CA GLU A 7 1.18 11.25 0.29
C GLU A 7 1.06 9.73 0.09
N TRP A 8 1.18 9.30 -1.16
CA TRP A 8 1.27 7.89 -1.52
C TRP A 8 2.72 7.41 -1.54
N ILE A 9 2.96 6.17 -1.12
CA ILE A 9 4.28 5.55 -1.17
C ILE A 9 4.17 4.28 -2.00
N ALA A 10 4.64 4.33 -3.25
CA ALA A 10 4.56 3.18 -4.15
C ALA A 10 5.74 2.22 -3.96
N GLY A 11 5.47 0.91 -4.01
CA GLY A 11 6.50 -0.13 -4.04
C GLY A 11 6.53 -1.02 -2.79
N ARG A 12 6.76 -2.32 -3.00
CA ARG A 12 6.70 -3.32 -1.92
C ARG A 12 7.66 -3.04 -0.77
N ASN A 13 8.91 -2.69 -1.06
CA ASN A 13 9.91 -2.45 -0.01
C ASN A 13 9.57 -1.21 0.81
N ALA A 14 9.22 -0.11 0.14
CA ALA A 14 8.85 1.14 0.81
C ALA A 14 7.61 0.95 1.70
N VAL A 15 6.57 0.26 1.21
CA VAL A 15 5.37 -0.04 2.00
C VAL A 15 5.69 -0.96 3.18
N ARG A 16 6.52 -2.00 2.99
CA ARG A 16 6.97 -2.87 4.10
C ARG A 16 7.76 -2.09 5.15
N GLU A 17 8.63 -1.18 4.75
CA GLU A 17 9.40 -0.35 5.67
C GLU A 17 8.50 0.59 6.46
N VAL A 18 7.51 1.21 5.82
CA VAL A 18 6.53 2.08 6.49
C VAL A 18 5.69 1.30 7.50
N LEU A 19 5.17 0.14 7.11
CA LEU A 19 4.44 -0.77 7.99
C LEU A 19 5.29 -1.21 9.19
N ARG A 20 6.54 -1.63 8.93
CA ARG A 20 7.46 -2.10 9.98
C ARG A 20 7.89 -0.98 10.92
N ALA A 21 8.12 0.21 10.40
CA ALA A 21 8.58 1.33 11.22
C ALA A 21 7.50 1.81 12.19
N GLY A 22 6.21 1.73 11.81
CA GLY A 22 5.10 2.16 12.66
C GLY A 22 5.11 3.65 13.03
N ARG A 23 5.93 4.47 12.33
CA ARG A 23 6.14 5.89 12.62
C ARG A 23 5.17 6.82 11.87
N ARG A 24 4.42 6.29 10.90
CA ARG A 24 3.48 7.04 10.07
C ARG A 24 2.08 6.47 10.26
N ARG A 25 1.07 7.34 10.28
CA ARG A 25 -0.32 6.92 10.23
C ARG A 25 -0.63 6.46 8.81
N ILE A 26 -1.06 5.20 8.68
CA ILE A 26 -1.45 4.62 7.40
C ILE A 26 -2.97 4.65 7.33
N PHE A 27 -3.50 5.32 6.30
CA PHE A 27 -4.94 5.44 6.10
C PHE A 27 -5.46 4.30 5.21
N GLU A 28 -4.72 4.02 4.14
CA GLU A 28 -5.12 3.09 3.09
C GLU A 28 -3.88 2.43 2.48
N ILE A 29 -4.02 1.17 2.08
CA ILE A 29 -3.06 0.41 1.28
C ILE A 29 -3.79 -0.14 0.05
N LEU A 30 -3.19 0.06 -1.11
CA LEU A 30 -3.73 -0.38 -2.40
C LEU A 30 -2.94 -1.58 -2.90
N LEU A 31 -3.61 -2.67 -3.21
CA LEU A 31 -3.00 -3.90 -3.73
C LEU A 31 -3.52 -4.22 -5.13
N ALA A 32 -2.64 -4.67 -6.03
CA ALA A 32 -3.04 -5.04 -7.38
C ALA A 32 -3.87 -6.33 -7.39
N ARG A 33 -5.12 -6.26 -7.90
CA ARG A 33 -6.03 -7.42 -8.04
C ARG A 33 -5.39 -8.62 -8.76
N GLY A 34 -4.62 -8.37 -9.81
CA GLY A 34 -3.94 -9.40 -10.60
C GLY A 34 -2.78 -10.11 -9.89
N SER A 35 -2.46 -9.71 -8.65
CA SER A 35 -1.34 -10.25 -7.88
C SER A 35 -1.79 -10.86 -6.54
N ARG A 36 -3.08 -11.24 -6.40
CA ARG A 36 -3.63 -11.87 -5.18
C ARG A 36 -2.94 -13.17 -4.77
N SER A 37 -2.38 -13.90 -5.72
CA SER A 37 -1.62 -15.12 -5.47
C SER A 37 -0.17 -14.86 -5.05
N ASP A 38 0.34 -13.63 -5.17
CA ASP A 38 1.71 -13.29 -4.77
C ASP A 38 1.81 -13.35 -3.22
N PRO A 39 2.60 -14.30 -2.66
CA PRO A 39 2.74 -14.42 -1.21
C PRO A 39 3.27 -13.13 -0.56
N ARG A 40 4.07 -12.33 -1.28
CA ARG A 40 4.60 -11.06 -0.77
C ARG A 40 3.51 -10.02 -0.57
N LEU A 41 2.49 -9.99 -1.42
CA LEU A 41 1.36 -9.08 -1.24
C LEU A 41 0.43 -9.57 -0.13
N LYS A 42 0.30 -10.88 0.07
CA LYS A 42 -0.43 -11.44 1.22
C LYS A 42 0.22 -11.07 2.56
N GLU A 43 1.56 -11.10 2.64
CA GLU A 43 2.29 -10.64 3.84
C GLU A 43 2.01 -9.16 4.14
N ILE A 44 1.96 -8.33 3.10
CA ILE A 44 1.61 -6.90 3.23
C ILE A 44 0.15 -6.73 3.67
N GLU A 45 -0.80 -7.46 3.08
CA GLU A 45 -2.21 -7.43 3.48
C GLU A 45 -2.39 -7.79 4.95
N GLN A 46 -1.71 -8.84 5.42
CA GLN A 46 -1.75 -9.24 6.84
C GLN A 46 -1.14 -8.18 7.76
N SER A 47 0.01 -7.62 7.40
CA SER A 47 0.68 -6.56 8.16
C SER A 47 -0.18 -5.28 8.20
N ALA A 48 -0.85 -4.96 7.10
CA ALA A 48 -1.76 -3.82 7.00
C ALA A 48 -2.94 -3.95 7.97
N GLY A 49 -3.54 -5.14 8.07
CA GLY A 49 -4.62 -5.42 9.02
C GLY A 49 -4.23 -5.17 10.47
N GLN A 50 -2.96 -5.39 10.84
CA GLN A 50 -2.44 -5.09 12.18
C GLN A 50 -2.23 -3.59 12.43
N SER A 51 -2.01 -2.80 11.37
CA SER A 51 -1.79 -1.35 11.46
C SER A 51 -3.09 -0.52 11.53
N GLY A 52 -4.25 -1.15 11.38
CA GLY A 52 -5.55 -0.46 11.30
C GLY A 52 -5.81 0.26 9.97
N ALA A 53 -4.95 0.04 8.96
CA ALA A 53 -5.12 0.60 7.63
C ALA A 53 -6.23 -0.12 6.85
N SER A 54 -6.97 0.64 6.03
CA SER A 54 -7.92 0.03 5.09
C SER A 54 -7.16 -0.58 3.91
N VAL A 55 -7.44 -1.84 3.55
CA VAL A 55 -6.83 -2.49 2.39
C VAL A 55 -7.83 -2.55 1.24
N ARG A 56 -7.44 -2.06 0.05
CA ARG A 56 -8.26 -2.18 -1.17
C ARG A 56 -7.50 -2.85 -2.29
N TRP A 57 -8.20 -3.77 -2.96
CA TRP A 57 -7.71 -4.41 -4.17
C TRP A 57 -8.12 -3.61 -5.41
N VAL A 58 -7.16 -2.99 -6.09
CA VAL A 58 -7.34 -2.08 -7.23
C VAL A 58 -6.79 -2.65 -8.54
N SER A 59 -7.09 -2.00 -9.68
CA SER A 59 -6.45 -2.36 -10.95
C SER A 59 -4.98 -1.90 -10.97
N ARG A 60 -4.15 -2.47 -11.85
CA ARG A 60 -2.76 -2.00 -12.02
C ARG A 60 -2.72 -0.55 -12.51
N ALA A 61 -3.61 -0.18 -13.44
CA ALA A 61 -3.72 1.18 -13.95
C ALA A 61 -3.95 2.23 -12.84
N GLN A 62 -4.69 1.88 -11.77
CA GLN A 62 -4.84 2.79 -10.63
C GLN A 62 -3.51 2.98 -9.89
N LEU A 63 -2.72 1.93 -9.70
CA LEU A 63 -1.39 2.03 -9.08
C LEU A 63 -0.38 2.74 -9.99
N ASP A 64 -0.48 2.57 -11.31
CA ASP A 64 0.35 3.27 -12.29
C ASP A 64 0.17 4.79 -12.20
N SER A 65 -1.04 5.27 -11.88
CA SER A 65 -1.31 6.70 -11.64
C SER A 65 -0.66 7.26 -10.37
N ILE A 66 -0.28 6.38 -9.43
CA ILE A 66 0.37 6.74 -8.17
C ILE A 66 1.89 6.72 -8.31
N GLY A 67 2.44 5.67 -8.93
CA GLY A 67 3.88 5.57 -9.13
C GLY A 67 4.29 4.41 -10.02
N ARG A 68 5.20 4.68 -10.97
CA ARG A 68 5.65 3.73 -11.99
C ARG A 68 6.32 2.45 -11.45
N HIS A 69 6.83 2.49 -10.22
CA HIS A 69 7.52 1.37 -9.57
C HIS A 69 6.72 0.77 -8.40
N HIS A 70 5.39 0.81 -8.47
CA HIS A 70 4.50 0.31 -7.41
C HIS A 70 4.64 -1.20 -7.12
N GLN A 71 5.09 -2.02 -8.07
CA GLN A 71 5.27 -3.48 -7.87
C GLN A 71 4.02 -4.20 -7.31
N GLY A 72 2.84 -3.67 -7.63
CA GLY A 72 1.56 -4.18 -7.15
C GLY A 72 1.08 -3.63 -5.80
N VAL A 73 1.76 -2.63 -5.22
CA VAL A 73 1.32 -1.99 -3.96
C VAL A 73 1.66 -0.49 -3.88
N ALA A 74 0.80 0.27 -3.23
CA ALA A 74 1.04 1.65 -2.82
C ALA A 74 0.32 2.00 -1.50
#